data_AF-A0A8K1M8L8-F1
#
_entry.id   AF-A0A8K1M8L8-F1
#
_cell.length_a   1.000
_cell.length_b   1.000
_cell.length_c   1.000
_cell.angle_alpha   90.00
_cell.angle_beta   90.00
_cell.angle_gamma   90.00
#
_symmetry.space_group_name_H-M   'P 1'
#
loop_
_entity.id
_entity.type
_entity.pdbx_description
1 polymer ?
#
loop_
_entity_poly.entity_id
_entity_poly.type
_entity_poly.pdbx_seq_one_letter_code
_entity_poly.pdbx_strand_id
1 'polypeptide(L)'
;MIKNNLLFKSNIVPKSDTDLGYYLAGLIEGDGHFSKNQLIISGHEKDYEFFHALKHALGYGKVSQYTRGRALRFVISSKAGLRRVILLCNGKFVGWHKFNQLLKHNYSKHLNIVLQQPKEENMSFSNFWFCGFIEADGCFNITIRKCNTNAIKTRVDLRLTIAQKDSYLLQLIRRQFIDAQMYESKNSKNRHFRLTISGHKRLPTVIHYFDQYPLQTRKYIHYRMFRRCFRLVQFKKHLNFKGLEAARTMQTMLTSVYK
;
A
#
# COMPACT_ATOMS: atom_id res chain seq x y z
N MET A 1 -11.47 27.21 8.55
CA MET A 1 -11.77 26.28 7.45
C MET A 1 -10.64 26.35 6.42
N ILE A 2 -9.67 25.43 6.48
CA ILE A 2 -8.63 25.33 5.44
C ILE A 2 -9.28 24.58 4.27
N LYS A 3 -9.52 25.29 3.15
CA LYS A 3 -9.92 24.68 1.88
C LYS A 3 -8.79 23.75 1.44
N ASN A 4 -8.97 22.44 1.64
CA ASN A 4 -8.09 21.38 1.15
C ASN A 4 -8.24 21.23 -0.38
N ASN A 5 -7.90 22.27 -1.14
CA ASN A 5 -7.68 22.18 -2.58
C ASN A 5 -6.25 21.66 -2.86
N LEU A 6 -5.88 20.54 -2.24
CA LEU A 6 -4.83 19.70 -2.79
C LEU A 6 -5.47 18.96 -3.97
N LEU A 7 -5.44 19.63 -5.11
CA LEU A 7 -5.74 19.11 -6.44
C LEU A 7 -5.26 17.66 -6.55
N PHE A 8 -6.21 16.72 -6.45
CA PHE A 8 -6.03 15.35 -6.94
C PHE A 8 -5.79 15.50 -8.44
N LYS A 9 -4.52 15.54 -8.84
CA LYS A 9 -4.15 15.57 -10.26
C LYS A 9 -4.74 14.35 -10.96
N SER A 10 -5.16 14.59 -12.18
CA SER A 10 -5.96 13.81 -13.13
C SER A 10 -5.55 12.36 -13.45
N ASN A 11 -4.76 11.64 -12.63
CA ASN A 11 -4.46 10.22 -12.84
C ASN A 11 -4.43 9.48 -11.49
N ILE A 12 -5.61 9.14 -10.97
CA ILE A 12 -5.80 8.42 -9.69
C ILE A 12 -5.52 6.92 -9.84
N VAL A 13 -5.26 6.44 -11.07
CA VAL A 13 -4.90 5.04 -11.34
C VAL A 13 -3.87 4.99 -12.47
N PRO A 14 -3.04 3.93 -12.56
CA PRO A 14 -2.12 3.76 -13.68
C PRO A 14 -2.86 3.70 -15.02
N LYS A 15 -2.26 4.31 -16.05
CA LYS A 15 -2.92 4.50 -17.36
C LYS A 15 -2.88 3.28 -18.27
N SER A 16 -1.80 2.52 -18.23
CA SER A 16 -1.62 1.36 -19.10
C SER A 16 -2.23 0.11 -18.43
N ASP A 17 -2.74 -0.81 -19.24
CA ASP A 17 -3.26 -2.09 -18.75
C ASP A 17 -2.18 -2.91 -18.03
N THR A 18 -0.93 -2.82 -18.49
CA THR A 18 0.19 -3.51 -17.86
C THR A 18 0.42 -2.98 -16.45
N ASP A 19 0.51 -1.66 -16.29
CA ASP A 19 0.74 -1.01 -15.01
C ASP A 19 -0.45 -1.20 -14.06
N LEU A 20 -1.67 -1.04 -14.59
CA LEU A 20 -2.91 -1.25 -13.84
C LEU A 20 -2.99 -2.71 -13.37
N GLY A 21 -2.56 -3.67 -14.19
CA GLY A 21 -2.50 -5.08 -13.82
C GLY A 21 -1.52 -5.36 -12.68
N TYR A 22 -0.32 -4.77 -12.71
CA TYR A 22 0.65 -4.92 -11.61
C TYR A 22 0.13 -4.27 -10.33
N TYR A 23 -0.39 -3.05 -10.44
CA TYR A 23 -1.01 -2.33 -9.34
C TYR A 23 -2.15 -3.12 -8.69
N LEU A 24 -3.09 -3.64 -9.50
CA LEU A 24 -4.21 -4.43 -9.04
C LEU A 24 -3.77 -5.74 -8.40
N ALA A 25 -2.76 -6.43 -8.96
CA ALA A 25 -2.23 -7.65 -8.36
C ALA A 25 -1.74 -7.37 -6.93
N GLY A 26 -0.91 -6.35 -6.73
CA GLY A 26 -0.43 -5.96 -5.40
C GLY A 26 -1.56 -5.56 -4.45
N LEU A 27 -2.51 -4.74 -4.92
CA LEU A 27 -3.64 -4.29 -4.11
C LEU A 27 -4.55 -5.46 -3.69
N ILE A 28 -4.83 -6.39 -4.59
CA ILE A 28 -5.63 -7.59 -4.33
C ILE A 28 -4.89 -8.52 -3.35
N GLU A 29 -3.57 -8.63 -3.46
CA GLU A 29 -2.77 -9.47 -2.56
C GLU A 29 -2.75 -8.97 -1.12
N GLY A 30 -2.82 -7.65 -0.91
CA GLY A 30 -3.10 -7.10 0.41
C GLY A 30 -4.57 -7.28 0.82
N ASP A 31 -5.47 -6.49 0.25
CA ASP A 31 -6.85 -6.30 0.76
C ASP A 31 -7.95 -7.00 -0.05
N GLY A 32 -7.61 -7.73 -1.12
CA GLY A 32 -8.58 -8.42 -1.97
C GLY A 32 -9.11 -9.74 -1.39
N HIS A 33 -10.29 -10.15 -1.81
CA HIS A 33 -10.82 -11.48 -1.50
C HIS A 33 -11.64 -12.00 -2.68
N PHE A 34 -11.21 -13.13 -3.24
CA PHE A 34 -11.99 -13.86 -4.23
C PHE A 34 -12.88 -14.87 -3.50
N SER A 35 -14.20 -14.72 -3.66
CA SER A 35 -15.16 -15.78 -3.35
C SER A 35 -15.61 -16.46 -4.65
N LYS A 36 -16.60 -17.37 -4.58
CA LYS A 36 -17.07 -18.14 -5.73
C LYS A 36 -17.38 -17.29 -6.97
N ASN A 37 -18.07 -16.15 -6.80
CA ASN A 37 -18.61 -15.34 -7.89
C ASN A 37 -18.28 -13.84 -7.78
N GLN A 38 -17.34 -13.46 -6.92
CA GLN A 38 -17.00 -12.04 -6.77
C GLN A 38 -15.58 -11.83 -6.25
N LEU A 39 -15.01 -10.69 -6.63
CA LEU A 39 -13.87 -10.07 -5.99
C LEU A 39 -14.37 -8.92 -5.13
N ILE A 40 -13.89 -8.86 -3.89
CA ILE A 40 -14.10 -7.74 -2.98
C ILE A 40 -12.74 -7.16 -2.62
N ILE A 41 -12.56 -5.85 -2.76
CA ILE A 41 -11.43 -5.10 -2.21
C ILE A 41 -11.98 -4.13 -1.17
N SER A 42 -11.46 -4.19 0.04
CA SER A 42 -11.86 -3.28 1.13
C SER A 42 -10.91 -2.09 1.21
N GLY A 43 -11.39 -0.96 1.74
CA GLY A 43 -10.55 0.20 2.01
C GLY A 43 -11.25 1.22 2.90
N HIS A 44 -10.65 2.38 3.12
CA HIS A 44 -11.21 3.41 3.98
C HIS A 44 -12.18 4.34 3.21
N GLU A 45 -13.21 4.88 3.85
CA GLU A 45 -14.23 5.78 3.26
C GLU A 45 -13.64 7.00 2.56
N LYS A 46 -12.54 7.52 3.09
CA LYS A 46 -11.84 8.67 2.56
C LYS A 46 -11.14 8.40 1.21
N ASP A 47 -11.00 7.13 0.83
CA ASP A 47 -10.45 6.71 -0.46
C ASP A 47 -11.57 6.43 -1.49
N TYR A 48 -12.78 6.98 -1.28
CA TYR A 48 -13.92 6.86 -2.19
C TYR A 48 -13.60 7.27 -3.63
N GLU A 49 -12.94 8.42 -3.82
CA GLU A 49 -12.55 8.92 -5.14
C GLU A 49 -11.62 7.93 -5.87
N PHE A 50 -10.70 7.31 -5.13
CA PHE A 50 -9.83 6.27 -5.66
C PHE A 50 -10.62 5.04 -6.14
N PHE A 51 -11.54 4.52 -5.32
CA PHE A 51 -12.35 3.37 -5.74
C PHE A 51 -13.28 3.69 -6.92
N HIS A 52 -13.76 4.93 -7.03
CA HIS A 52 -14.51 5.38 -8.20
C HIS A 52 -13.63 5.46 -9.45
N ALA A 53 -12.43 6.03 -9.35
CA ALA A 53 -11.47 6.03 -10.46
C ALA A 53 -11.10 4.61 -10.90
N LEU A 54 -10.90 3.69 -9.95
CA LEU A 54 -10.63 2.29 -10.23
C LEU A 54 -11.80 1.60 -10.95
N LYS A 55 -13.04 1.86 -10.52
CA LYS A 55 -14.26 1.42 -11.21
C LYS A 55 -14.28 1.90 -12.67
N HIS A 56 -13.99 3.19 -12.88
CA HIS A 56 -13.99 3.78 -14.22
C HIS A 56 -12.91 3.16 -15.13
N ALA A 57 -11.68 2.99 -14.62
CA ALA A 57 -10.60 2.38 -15.39
C ALA A 57 -10.84 0.89 -15.71
N LEU A 58 -11.52 0.17 -14.82
CA LEU A 58 -11.91 -1.21 -15.08
C LEU A 58 -13.14 -1.33 -16.00
N GLY A 59 -14.00 -0.31 -16.03
CA GLY A 59 -15.32 -0.36 -16.68
C GLY A 59 -16.35 -1.19 -15.91
N TYR A 60 -15.98 -1.72 -14.74
CA TYR A 60 -16.81 -2.65 -13.97
C TYR A 60 -16.68 -2.41 -12.46
N GLY A 61 -17.66 -2.92 -11.72
CA GLY A 61 -17.67 -2.96 -10.26
C GLY A 61 -18.60 -1.95 -9.62
N LYS A 62 -18.81 -2.13 -8.31
CA LYS A 62 -19.67 -1.30 -7.48
C LYS A 62 -18.89 -0.88 -6.24
N VAL A 63 -18.89 0.42 -5.96
CA VAL A 63 -18.39 0.97 -4.68
C VAL A 63 -19.57 1.06 -3.73
N SER A 64 -19.42 0.54 -2.51
CA SER A 64 -20.44 0.57 -1.47
C SER A 64 -19.80 0.87 -0.12
N GLN A 65 -20.48 1.67 0.70
CA GLN A 65 -20.04 1.95 2.07
C GLN A 65 -20.61 0.90 3.02
N TYR A 66 -19.84 0.54 4.04
CA TYR A 66 -20.31 -0.32 5.10
C TYR A 66 -21.32 0.44 5.98
N THR A 67 -22.48 -0.13 6.24
CA THR A 67 -23.60 0.55 6.92
C THR A 67 -23.30 1.05 8.34
N ARG A 68 -22.25 0.53 9.00
CA ARG A 68 -21.88 0.88 10.38
C ARG A 68 -20.40 1.19 10.58
N GLY A 69 -19.68 1.66 9.55
CA GLY A 69 -18.26 1.96 9.71
C GLY A 69 -17.64 2.79 8.60
N ARG A 70 -16.38 3.18 8.81
CA ARG A 70 -15.58 4.00 7.88
C ARG A 70 -14.93 3.19 6.75
N ALA A 71 -15.54 2.06 6.39
CA ALA A 71 -15.01 1.13 5.41
C ALA A 71 -15.81 1.17 4.11
N LEU A 72 -15.10 1.10 2.98
CA LEU A 72 -15.66 0.89 1.65
C LEU A 72 -15.40 -0.54 1.20
N ARG A 73 -16.29 -1.01 0.33
CA ARG A 73 -16.09 -2.22 -0.48
C ARG A 73 -16.25 -1.86 -1.94
N PHE A 74 -15.20 -2.14 -2.69
CA PHE A 74 -15.27 -2.24 -4.14
C PHE A 74 -15.50 -3.70 -4.52
N VAL A 75 -16.63 -3.96 -5.15
CA VAL A 75 -17.11 -5.31 -5.46
C VAL A 75 -17.25 -5.47 -6.96
N ILE A 76 -16.68 -6.54 -7.49
CA ILE A 76 -16.85 -6.96 -8.88
C ILE A 76 -17.47 -8.36 -8.87
N SER A 77 -18.71 -8.46 -9.31
CA SER A 77 -19.47 -9.71 -9.36
C SER A 77 -19.93 -10.11 -10.77
N SER A 78 -19.84 -9.20 -11.74
CA SER A 78 -20.19 -9.52 -13.12
C SER A 78 -19.12 -10.44 -13.74
N LYS A 79 -19.54 -11.42 -14.54
CA LYS A 79 -18.63 -12.34 -15.23
C LYS A 79 -17.61 -11.59 -16.10
N ALA A 80 -18.06 -10.57 -16.83
CA ALA A 80 -17.21 -9.73 -17.67
C ALA A 80 -16.18 -8.93 -16.84
N GLY A 81 -16.59 -8.37 -15.70
CA GLY A 81 -15.69 -7.63 -14.80
C GLY A 81 -14.65 -8.54 -14.13
N LEU A 82 -15.07 -9.71 -13.65
CA LEU A 82 -14.15 -10.71 -13.11
C LEU A 82 -13.14 -11.15 -14.17
N ARG A 83 -13.60 -11.47 -15.39
CA ARG A 83 -12.73 -11.80 -16.52
C ARG A 83 -11.73 -10.68 -16.81
N ARG A 84 -12.16 -9.41 -16.83
CA ARG A 84 -11.29 -8.26 -17.04
C ARG A 84 -10.18 -8.17 -15.99
N VAL A 85 -10.53 -8.24 -14.70
CA VAL A 85 -9.53 -8.18 -13.63
C VAL A 85 -8.57 -9.36 -13.66
N ILE A 86 -9.09 -10.58 -13.86
CA ILE A 86 -8.22 -11.77 -13.92
C ILE A 86 -7.27 -11.68 -15.11
N LEU A 87 -7.71 -11.24 -16.29
CA LEU A 87 -6.82 -11.05 -17.44
C LEU A 87 -5.74 -9.99 -17.16
N LEU A 88 -6.09 -8.89 -16.49
CA LEU A 88 -5.12 -7.86 -16.09
C LEU A 88 -4.05 -8.40 -15.13
N CYS A 89 -4.46 -9.17 -14.13
CA CYS A 89 -3.57 -9.68 -13.08
C CYS A 89 -2.88 -11.02 -13.42
N ASN A 90 -3.31 -11.71 -14.48
CA ASN A 90 -2.82 -13.05 -14.80
C ASN A 90 -1.30 -13.01 -15.02
N GLY A 91 -0.56 -13.84 -14.28
CA GLY A 91 0.90 -13.86 -14.33
C GLY A 91 1.60 -12.69 -13.61
N LYS A 92 0.85 -11.84 -12.90
CA LYS A 92 1.36 -10.68 -12.12
C LYS A 92 1.27 -10.86 -10.60
N PHE A 93 0.58 -11.90 -10.12
CA PHE A 93 0.58 -12.26 -8.70
C PHE A 93 1.96 -12.74 -8.25
N VAL A 94 2.28 -12.49 -6.99
CA VAL A 94 3.54 -12.90 -6.35
C VAL A 94 3.33 -14.06 -5.38
N GLY A 95 2.25 -14.01 -4.60
CA GLY A 95 1.93 -14.96 -3.55
C GLY A 95 0.83 -15.95 -3.93
N TRP A 96 0.90 -17.12 -3.28
CA TRP A 96 -0.03 -18.21 -3.52
C TRP A 96 -1.42 -18.03 -2.90
N HIS A 97 -1.57 -17.18 -1.89
CA HIS A 97 -2.82 -17.10 -1.13
C HIS A 97 -4.02 -16.69 -1.99
N LYS A 98 -3.93 -15.61 -2.77
CA LYS A 98 -5.04 -15.18 -3.64
C LYS A 98 -5.19 -16.11 -4.86
N PHE A 99 -4.08 -16.62 -5.40
CA PHE A 99 -4.12 -17.60 -6.48
C PHE A 99 -4.86 -18.88 -6.07
N ASN A 100 -4.63 -19.39 -4.87
CA ASN A 100 -5.33 -20.55 -4.33
C ASN A 100 -6.83 -20.30 -4.14
N GLN A 101 -7.26 -19.06 -3.89
CA GLN A 101 -8.69 -18.71 -3.90
C GLN A 101 -9.28 -18.84 -5.31
N LEU A 102 -8.55 -18.43 -6.35
CA LEU A 102 -8.99 -18.59 -7.75
C LEU A 102 -9.13 -20.06 -8.13
N LEU A 103 -8.17 -20.90 -7.71
CA LEU A 103 -8.23 -22.36 -7.91
C LEU A 103 -9.41 -22.98 -7.15
N LYS A 104 -9.52 -22.71 -5.85
CA LYS A 104 -10.60 -23.21 -4.98
C LYS A 104 -11.99 -22.91 -5.54
N HIS A 105 -12.14 -21.76 -6.20
CA HIS A 105 -13.40 -21.30 -6.76
C HIS A 105 -13.52 -21.54 -8.28
N ASN A 106 -12.65 -22.34 -8.89
CA ASN A 106 -12.72 -22.77 -10.29
C ASN A 106 -12.81 -21.61 -11.31
N TYR A 107 -12.14 -20.49 -11.03
CA TYR A 107 -12.16 -19.29 -11.90
C TYR A 107 -11.72 -19.60 -13.34
N SER A 108 -10.76 -20.52 -13.52
CA SER A 108 -10.31 -20.97 -14.84
C SER A 108 -11.48 -21.47 -15.70
N LYS A 109 -12.28 -22.40 -15.18
CA LYS A 109 -13.44 -22.97 -15.88
C LYS A 109 -14.56 -21.93 -16.05
N HIS A 110 -14.89 -21.19 -14.99
CA HIS A 110 -16.00 -20.25 -15.02
C HIS A 110 -15.78 -19.08 -15.99
N LEU A 111 -14.53 -18.62 -16.12
CA LEU A 111 -14.18 -17.49 -16.95
C LEU A 111 -13.57 -17.89 -18.30
N ASN A 112 -13.26 -19.17 -18.52
CA ASN A 112 -12.52 -19.67 -19.68
C ASN A 112 -11.16 -18.94 -19.83
N ILE A 113 -10.32 -19.05 -18.80
CA ILE A 113 -8.98 -18.43 -18.74
C ILE A 113 -7.99 -19.45 -18.19
N VAL A 114 -6.86 -19.62 -18.87
CA VAL A 114 -5.72 -20.36 -18.32
C VAL A 114 -5.01 -19.48 -17.29
N LEU A 115 -5.06 -19.89 -16.02
CA LEU A 115 -4.43 -19.15 -14.93
C LEU A 115 -2.92 -19.40 -14.92
N GLN A 116 -2.14 -18.33 -14.87
CA GLN A 116 -0.68 -18.39 -14.72
C GLN A 116 -0.33 -18.33 -13.24
N GLN A 117 0.60 -19.20 -12.84
CA GLN A 117 1.05 -19.30 -11.45
C GLN A 117 1.71 -17.99 -10.97
N PRO A 118 1.70 -17.73 -9.65
CA PRO A 118 2.43 -16.63 -9.06
C PRO A 118 3.94 -16.71 -9.34
N LYS A 119 4.58 -15.55 -9.41
CA LYS A 119 5.99 -15.38 -9.79
C LYS A 119 6.66 -14.42 -8.82
N GLU A 120 7.69 -14.87 -8.11
CA GLU A 120 8.37 -14.05 -7.10
C GLU A 120 9.02 -12.80 -7.74
N GLU A 121 9.47 -12.90 -8.99
CA GLU A 121 10.10 -11.80 -9.74
C GLU A 121 9.17 -10.61 -10.01
N ASN A 122 7.85 -10.81 -9.92
CA ASN A 122 6.89 -9.71 -10.03
C ASN A 122 6.97 -8.74 -8.85
N MET A 123 7.50 -9.20 -7.70
CA MET A 123 7.86 -8.32 -6.60
C MET A 123 9.17 -7.59 -6.97
N SER A 124 9.02 -6.52 -7.73
CA SER A 124 10.11 -5.71 -8.26
C SER A 124 9.85 -4.21 -8.00
N PHE A 125 10.92 -3.42 -7.99
CA PHE A 125 10.85 -1.95 -7.97
C PHE A 125 10.80 -1.32 -9.37
N SER A 126 10.58 -2.13 -10.40
CA SER A 126 10.39 -1.69 -11.79
C SER A 126 8.94 -1.83 -12.29
N ASN A 127 7.97 -2.00 -11.38
CA ASN A 127 6.55 -2.07 -11.71
C ASN A 127 5.68 -1.58 -10.55
N PHE A 128 4.35 -1.54 -10.74
CA PHE A 128 3.39 -1.04 -9.75
C PHE A 128 2.96 -2.05 -8.67
N TRP A 129 3.46 -3.29 -8.66
CA TRP A 129 3.01 -4.32 -7.70
C TRP A 129 3.23 -3.86 -6.26
N PHE A 130 4.45 -3.40 -5.94
CA PHE A 130 4.77 -2.97 -4.58
C PHE A 130 3.95 -1.74 -4.17
N CYS A 131 3.63 -0.85 -5.10
CA CYS A 131 2.72 0.27 -4.88
C CYS A 131 1.32 -0.19 -4.48
N GLY A 132 0.72 -1.11 -5.25
CA GLY A 132 -0.60 -1.66 -4.91
C GLY A 132 -0.61 -2.36 -3.56
N PHE A 133 0.44 -3.13 -3.27
CA PHE A 133 0.55 -3.85 -1.99
C PHE A 133 0.70 -2.89 -0.79
N ILE A 134 1.50 -1.82 -0.93
CA ILE A 134 1.64 -0.78 0.10
C ILE A 134 0.36 0.04 0.25
N GLU A 135 -0.48 0.18 -0.77
CA GLU A 135 -1.79 0.84 -0.65
C GLU A 135 -2.75 0.09 0.26
N ALA A 136 -2.71 -1.24 0.25
CA ALA A 136 -3.43 -2.04 1.22
C ALA A 136 -2.78 -1.93 2.61
N ASP A 137 -1.60 -2.53 2.78
CA ASP A 137 -1.08 -2.87 4.12
C ASP A 137 0.09 -2.00 4.62
N GLY A 138 0.56 -1.07 3.79
CA GLY A 138 1.71 -0.22 4.13
C GLY A 138 1.33 0.99 4.98
N CYS A 139 2.23 1.36 5.88
CA CYS A 139 2.09 2.53 6.75
C CYS A 139 3.40 3.32 6.85
N PHE A 140 3.35 4.60 6.45
CA PHE A 140 4.46 5.55 6.59
C PHE A 140 4.37 6.23 7.96
N ASN A 141 5.43 6.12 8.74
CA ASN A 141 5.48 6.62 10.11
C ASN A 141 6.60 7.62 10.30
N ILE A 142 6.28 8.73 10.97
CA ILE A 142 7.24 9.66 11.56
C ILE A 142 7.07 9.54 13.07
N THR A 143 8.15 9.21 13.78
CA THR A 143 8.14 9.12 15.23
C THR A 143 9.20 10.04 15.81
N ILE A 144 8.78 10.87 16.77
CA ILE A 144 9.68 11.77 17.50
C ILE A 144 9.79 11.25 18.93
N ARG A 145 11.01 10.98 19.38
CA ARG A 145 11.27 10.42 20.72
C ARG A 145 12.38 11.18 21.41
N LYS A 146 12.33 11.23 22.74
CA LYS A 146 13.43 11.77 23.55
C LYS A 146 14.70 10.92 23.34
N CYS A 147 15.85 11.57 23.27
CA CYS A 147 17.16 10.91 23.28
C CYS A 147 18.15 11.78 24.06
N ASN A 148 19.14 11.20 24.72
CA ASN A 148 20.10 11.98 25.52
C ASN A 148 21.38 12.34 24.74
N THR A 149 21.50 11.90 23.49
CA THR A 149 22.75 11.92 22.72
C THR A 149 23.01 13.22 21.95
N ASN A 150 22.02 14.09 21.81
CA ASN A 150 22.10 15.30 20.98
C ASN A 150 21.65 16.53 21.78
N ALA A 151 22.10 17.73 21.39
CA ALA A 151 21.79 19.00 22.08
C ALA A 151 20.29 19.27 22.27
N ILE A 152 19.44 18.86 21.31
CA ILE A 152 17.98 19.04 21.34
C ILE A 152 17.25 17.92 22.13
N LYS A 153 18.01 16.96 22.64
CA LYS A 153 17.51 15.81 23.41
C LYS A 153 16.36 15.04 22.74
N THR A 154 16.32 15.03 21.41
CA THR A 154 15.22 14.46 20.61
C THR A 154 15.76 13.80 19.34
N ARG A 155 15.14 12.69 18.95
CA ARG A 155 15.41 11.92 17.74
C ARG A 155 14.15 11.84 16.87
N VAL A 156 14.32 12.04 15.57
CA VAL A 156 13.28 11.87 14.55
C VAL A 156 13.55 10.59 13.78
N ASP A 157 12.63 9.64 13.83
CA ASP A 157 12.72 8.35 13.15
C ASP A 157 11.64 8.22 12.08
N LEU A 158 12.05 7.78 10.90
CA LEU A 158 11.17 7.48 9.77
C LEU A 158 11.13 5.97 9.52
N ARG A 159 9.93 5.43 9.32
CA ARG A 159 9.70 3.99 9.09
C ARG A 159 8.58 3.78 8.07
N LEU A 160 8.80 2.88 7.10
CA LEU A 160 7.72 2.21 6.38
C LEU A 160 7.49 0.87 7.08
N THR A 161 6.27 0.62 7.54
CA THR A 161 5.88 -0.64 8.18
C THR A 161 4.80 -1.34 7.37
N ILE A 162 4.88 -2.66 7.28
CA ILE A 162 3.88 -3.49 6.62
C ILE A 162 3.49 -4.60 7.59
N ALA A 163 2.19 -4.85 7.77
CA ALA A 163 1.69 -5.91 8.63
C ALA A 163 0.88 -6.92 7.83
N GLN A 164 1.10 -8.21 8.06
CA GLN A 164 0.38 -9.30 7.39
C GLN A 164 0.17 -10.49 8.32
N LYS A 165 -0.84 -11.31 8.02
CA LYS A 165 -1.07 -12.59 8.74
C LYS A 165 -0.08 -13.67 8.31
N ASP A 166 0.32 -13.64 7.05
CA ASP A 166 1.33 -14.51 6.46
C ASP A 166 2.66 -13.75 6.29
N SER A 167 3.78 -14.45 6.50
CA SER A 167 5.10 -13.85 6.39
C SER A 167 5.71 -13.95 4.98
N TYR A 168 5.20 -14.81 4.09
CA TYR A 168 5.83 -15.14 2.81
C TYR A 168 6.10 -13.89 1.95
N LEU A 169 5.07 -13.09 1.66
CA LEU A 169 5.23 -11.85 0.90
C LEU A 169 6.15 -10.84 1.61
N LEU A 170 6.09 -10.78 2.95
CA LEU A 170 6.98 -9.90 3.72
C LEU A 170 8.44 -10.34 3.64
N GLN A 171 8.72 -11.65 3.61
CA GLN A 171 10.06 -12.18 3.44
C GLN A 171 10.61 -11.85 2.05
N LEU A 172 9.79 -11.96 1.00
CA LEU A 172 10.17 -11.56 -0.35
C LEU A 172 10.53 -10.07 -0.40
N ILE A 173 9.65 -9.20 0.12
CA ILE A 173 9.93 -7.76 0.19
C ILE A 173 11.19 -7.47 1.03
N ARG A 174 11.39 -8.16 2.16
CA ARG A 174 12.57 -8.00 3.01
C ARG A 174 13.86 -8.28 2.25
N ARG A 175 13.90 -9.25 1.33
CA ARG A 175 15.10 -9.56 0.52
C ARG A 175 15.57 -8.37 -0.33
N GLN A 176 14.68 -7.43 -0.67
CA GLN A 176 15.02 -6.20 -1.40
C GLN A 176 15.66 -5.12 -0.51
N PHE A 177 15.66 -5.31 0.82
CA PHE A 177 16.17 -4.34 1.77
C PHE A 177 17.13 -5.00 2.76
N ILE A 178 18.43 -4.76 2.55
CA ILE A 178 19.49 -5.24 3.44
C ILE A 178 19.19 -4.81 4.91
N ASP A 179 19.25 -5.77 5.83
CA ASP A 179 19.01 -5.63 7.26
C ASP A 179 17.65 -5.03 7.66
N ALA A 180 16.63 -5.12 6.79
CA ALA A 180 15.27 -4.71 7.16
C ALA A 180 14.72 -5.64 8.25
N GLN A 181 14.17 -5.04 9.31
CA GLN A 181 13.77 -5.78 10.51
C GLN A 181 12.37 -6.37 10.34
N MET A 182 12.20 -7.65 10.67
CA MET A 182 10.91 -8.31 10.67
C MET A 182 10.65 -8.90 12.05
N TYR A 183 9.46 -8.66 12.57
CA TYR A 183 9.04 -9.12 13.89
C TYR A 183 7.78 -9.97 13.74
N GLU A 184 7.73 -11.09 14.45
CA GLU A 184 6.50 -11.82 14.66
C GLU A 184 5.88 -11.38 15.99
N SER A 185 4.58 -11.12 15.99
CA SER A 185 3.82 -10.89 17.22
C SER A 185 2.74 -11.95 17.34
N LYS A 186 2.79 -12.66 18.47
CA LYS A 186 1.81 -13.66 18.88
C LYS A 186 1.03 -13.10 20.05
N ASN A 187 -0.22 -12.72 19.82
CA ASN A 187 -1.19 -12.60 20.90
C ASN A 187 -1.99 -13.90 20.98
N SER A 188 -2.61 -14.19 22.12
CA SER A 188 -3.32 -15.46 22.40
C SER A 188 -4.36 -15.90 21.35
N LYS A 189 -4.81 -14.99 20.47
CA LYS A 189 -5.83 -15.27 19.44
C LYS A 189 -5.39 -15.01 17.99
N ASN A 190 -4.27 -14.32 17.75
CA ASN A 190 -3.88 -13.92 16.40
C ASN A 190 -2.35 -13.81 16.24
N ARG A 191 -1.82 -14.49 15.23
CA ARG A 191 -0.45 -14.32 14.74
C ARG A 191 -0.41 -13.25 13.64
N HIS A 192 0.51 -12.31 13.75
CA HIS A 192 0.81 -11.38 12.67
C HIS A 192 2.31 -11.10 12.58
N PHE A 193 2.76 -10.81 11.37
CA PHE A 193 4.13 -10.44 11.05
C PHE A 193 4.18 -8.97 10.68
N ARG A 194 5.24 -8.30 11.10
CA ARG A 194 5.49 -6.89 10.78
C ARG A 194 6.88 -6.72 10.20
N LEU A 195 6.95 -6.26 8.95
CA LEU A 195 8.18 -5.79 8.33
C LEU A 195 8.34 -4.29 8.61
N THR A 196 9.54 -3.87 9.01
CA THR A 196 9.91 -2.48 9.25
C THR A 196 11.13 -2.11 8.42
N ILE A 197 10.92 -1.21 7.46
CA ILE A 197 11.97 -0.59 6.64
C ILE A 197 12.23 0.80 7.21
N SER A 198 13.44 1.03 7.71
CA SER A 198 13.80 2.29 8.37
C SER A 198 15.24 2.69 8.05
N GLY A 199 15.68 3.85 8.54
CA GLY A 199 17.09 4.22 8.51
C GLY A 199 17.61 4.71 7.15
N HIS A 200 18.75 5.38 7.20
CA HIS A 200 19.29 6.14 6.07
C HIS A 200 19.74 5.30 4.87
N LYS A 201 20.06 4.02 5.07
CA LYS A 201 20.50 3.13 3.98
C LYS A 201 19.32 2.61 3.12
N ARG A 202 18.15 2.39 3.73
CA ARG A 202 17.02 1.69 3.07
C ARG A 202 15.94 2.65 2.57
N LEU A 203 15.71 3.74 3.29
CA LEU A 203 14.69 4.72 2.91
C LEU A 203 14.93 5.43 1.56
N PRO A 204 16.18 5.65 1.08
CA PRO A 204 16.41 6.14 -0.27
C PRO A 204 15.75 5.27 -1.34
N THR A 205 15.86 3.94 -1.23
CA THR A 205 15.23 2.98 -2.17
C THR A 205 13.71 3.09 -2.14
N VAL A 206 13.11 3.17 -0.95
CA VAL A 206 11.66 3.39 -0.78
C VAL A 206 11.23 4.70 -1.45
N ILE A 207 11.99 5.78 -1.22
CA ILE A 207 11.66 7.10 -1.77
C ILE A 207 11.79 7.10 -3.28
N HIS A 208 12.87 6.54 -3.82
CA HIS A 208 13.08 6.42 -5.26
C HIS A 208 11.94 5.65 -5.93
N TYR A 209 11.54 4.51 -5.36
CA TYR A 209 10.42 3.72 -5.87
C TYR A 209 9.12 4.55 -5.94
N PHE A 210 8.70 5.17 -4.84
CA PHE A 210 7.44 5.93 -4.79
C PHE A 210 7.48 7.29 -5.51
N ASP A 211 8.67 7.78 -5.86
CA ASP A 211 8.82 8.93 -6.78
C ASP A 211 8.50 8.51 -8.23
N GLN A 212 8.76 7.25 -8.62
CA GLN A 212 8.44 6.70 -9.95
C GLN A 212 7.05 6.06 -10.03
N TYR A 213 6.65 5.35 -8.97
CA TYR A 213 5.38 4.63 -8.85
C TYR A 213 4.55 5.28 -7.74
N PRO A 214 3.90 6.43 -8.00
CA PRO A 214 3.20 7.18 -6.97
C PRO A 214 2.01 6.39 -6.43
N LEU A 215 1.79 6.52 -5.12
CA LEU A 215 0.56 6.09 -4.46
C LEU A 215 -0.65 6.84 -5.04
N GLN A 216 -1.78 6.15 -5.05
CA GLN A 216 -3.02 6.51 -5.73
C GLN A 216 -4.14 6.91 -4.74
N THR A 217 -4.06 6.47 -3.48
CA THR A 217 -5.01 6.85 -2.43
C THR A 217 -4.54 8.08 -1.64
N ARG A 218 -5.26 8.45 -0.56
CA ARG A 218 -4.77 9.47 0.37
C ARG A 218 -3.44 9.12 1.04
N LYS A 219 -3.00 7.86 0.98
CA LYS A 219 -1.64 7.44 1.38
C LYS A 219 -0.54 8.16 0.59
N TYR A 220 -0.85 8.70 -0.60
CA TYR A 220 0.05 9.63 -1.30
C TYR A 220 0.43 10.85 -0.46
N ILE A 221 -0.52 11.41 0.29
CA ILE A 221 -0.28 12.54 1.20
C ILE A 221 0.68 12.11 2.32
N HIS A 222 0.48 10.91 2.89
CA HIS A 222 1.41 10.35 3.87
C HIS A 222 2.83 10.23 3.30
N TYR A 223 2.97 9.66 2.11
CA TYR A 223 4.26 9.53 1.45
C TYR A 223 4.92 10.90 1.19
N ARG A 224 4.16 11.88 0.69
CA ARG A 224 4.69 13.24 0.43
C ARG A 224 5.24 13.89 1.68
N MET A 225 4.56 13.74 2.81
CA MET A 225 5.00 14.24 4.09
C MET A 225 6.20 13.45 4.63
N PHE A 226 6.16 12.13 4.52
CA PHE A 226 7.25 11.23 4.88
C PHE A 226 8.53 11.59 4.12
N ARG A 227 8.45 11.76 2.79
CA ARG A 227 9.55 12.17 1.92
C ARG A 227 10.10 13.54 2.29
N ARG A 228 9.24 14.51 2.60
CA ARG A 228 9.66 15.85 3.06
C ARG A 228 10.41 15.76 4.38
N CYS A 229 9.91 14.98 5.33
CA CYS A 229 10.58 14.73 6.61
C CYS A 229 11.91 13.99 6.42
N PHE A 230 11.97 13.02 5.51
CA PHE A 230 13.22 12.34 5.16
C PHE A 230 14.28 13.32 4.68
N ARG A 231 13.95 14.24 3.75
CA ARG A 231 14.90 15.27 3.28
C ARG A 231 15.37 16.16 4.43
N LEU A 232 14.45 16.56 5.31
CA LEU A 232 14.78 17.34 6.51
C LEU A 232 15.80 16.60 7.40
N VAL A 233 15.62 15.29 7.57
CA VAL A 233 16.53 14.43 8.32
C VAL A 233 17.87 14.22 7.58
N GLN A 234 17.84 13.98 6.27
CA GLN A 234 19.01 13.81 5.40
C GLN A 234 19.94 15.04 5.45
N PHE A 235 19.37 16.26 5.41
CA PHE A 235 20.14 17.50 5.52
C PHE A 235 20.42 17.94 6.96
N LYS A 236 20.24 17.05 7.94
CA LYS A 236 20.45 17.32 9.38
C LYS A 236 19.66 18.52 9.93
N LYS A 237 18.65 19.01 9.22
CA LYS A 237 17.85 20.20 9.62
C LYS A 237 16.97 19.94 10.84
N HIS A 238 16.67 18.68 11.16
CA HIS A 238 15.96 18.28 12.38
C HIS A 238 16.74 18.57 13.68
N LEU A 239 18.04 18.88 13.58
CA LEU A 239 18.90 19.21 14.71
C LEU A 239 18.84 20.69 15.12
N ASN A 240 17.85 21.45 14.64
CA ASN A 240 17.50 22.77 15.15
C ASN A 240 16.00 22.84 15.50
N PHE A 241 15.60 23.82 16.32
CA PHE A 241 14.23 23.97 16.80
C PHE A 241 13.21 24.06 15.66
N LYS A 242 13.49 24.90 14.66
CA LYS A 242 12.61 25.11 13.49
C LYS A 242 12.37 23.82 12.70
N GLY A 243 13.42 23.04 12.47
CA GLY A 243 13.33 21.77 11.76
C GLY A 243 12.63 20.68 12.56
N LEU A 244 12.85 20.63 13.88
CA LEU A 244 12.11 19.72 14.76
C LEU A 244 10.61 20.04 14.77
N GLU A 245 10.24 21.32 14.83
CA GLU A 245 8.85 21.74 14.84
C GLU A 245 8.15 21.44 13.50
N ALA A 246 8.86 21.59 12.38
CA ALA A 246 8.38 21.14 11.08
C ALA A 246 8.15 19.61 11.06
N ALA A 247 9.04 18.82 11.69
CA ALA A 247 8.86 17.37 11.81
C ALA A 247 7.65 17.00 12.67
N ARG A 248 7.41 17.70 13.79
CA ARG A 248 6.22 17.52 14.63
C ARG A 248 4.93 17.85 13.89
N THR A 249 4.91 18.96 13.16
CA THR A 249 3.78 19.34 12.31
C THR A 249 3.46 18.22 11.31
N MET A 250 4.49 17.68 10.63
CA MET A 250 4.30 16.57 9.69
C MET A 250 3.82 15.30 10.38
N GLN A 251 4.31 14.98 11.59
CA GLN A 251 3.83 13.84 12.37
C GLN A 251 2.33 13.99 12.70
N THR A 252 1.91 15.14 13.23
CA THR A 252 0.51 15.40 13.61
C THR A 252 -0.42 15.32 12.40
N MET A 253 -0.06 15.98 11.30
CA MET A 253 -0.85 15.96 10.07
C MET A 253 -0.95 14.55 9.48
N LEU A 254 0.08 13.70 9.59
CA LEU A 254 0.02 12.32 9.10
C LEU A 254 -1.05 11.53 9.88
N THR A 255 -1.15 11.74 11.19
CA THR A 255 -2.19 11.09 12.01
C THR A 255 -3.62 11.57 11.73
N SER A 256 -3.82 12.74 11.09
CA SER A 256 -5.15 13.32 10.85
C SER A 256 -5.76 12.98 9.50
N VAL A 257 -4.97 12.52 8.52
CA VAL A 257 -5.47 12.23 7.15
C VAL A 257 -6.65 11.25 7.17
N TYR A 258 -6.58 10.22 8.02
CA TYR A 258 -7.62 9.19 8.17
C TYR A 258 -8.45 9.30 9.46
N LYS A 259 -8.28 10.35 10.27
CA LYS A 259 -9.19 10.67 11.39
C LYS A 259 -10.46 11.32 10.89
#